data_AF-A0A939HIE6-F1
#
_entry.id   AF-A0A939HIE6-F1
#
_cell.length_a   1.000
_cell.length_b   1.000
_cell.length_c   1.000
_cell.angle_alpha   90.00
_cell.angle_beta   90.00
_cell.angle_gamma   90.00
#
_symmetry.space_group_name_H-M   'P 1'
#
loop_
_entity.id
_entity.type
_entity.pdbx_description
1 polymer ?
#
loop_
_entity_poly.entity_id
_entity_poly.type
_entity_poly.pdbx_seq_one_letter_code
_entity_poly.pdbx_strand_id
1 'polypeptide(L)'
;MPPHYSVTPASAKPGDTVTVSAPDATCNPRYGANAKVAVTVTDSAGAVVLEELAPMNDAGGFRFEFDVPAASAAGAAVVTAMPHGVDWCDDTGRNNRLARSGDFDRASCAMPMQMLTITK
;
A
#
# COMPACT_ATOMS: atom_id res chain seq x y z
N MET A 1 -1.43 9.66 -12.30
CA MET A 1 -1.76 9.66 -10.86
C MET A 1 -2.29 8.30 -10.48
N PRO A 2 -1.60 7.61 -9.56
CA PRO A 2 -1.99 6.28 -9.13
C PRO A 2 -3.34 6.24 -8.40
N PRO A 3 -4.00 5.08 -8.38
CA PRO A 3 -5.35 4.99 -7.84
C PRO A 3 -5.33 5.19 -6.32
N HIS A 4 -6.29 5.95 -5.80
CA HIS A 4 -6.49 6.06 -4.37
C HIS A 4 -6.89 4.70 -3.81
N TYR A 5 -6.18 4.23 -2.80
CA TYR A 5 -6.55 3.02 -2.08
C TYR A 5 -7.39 3.36 -0.85
N SER A 6 -8.21 2.38 -0.44
CA SER A 6 -9.05 2.41 0.74
C SER A 6 -8.61 1.33 1.74
N VAL A 7 -8.94 1.55 3.01
CA VAL A 7 -8.79 0.58 4.10
C VAL A 7 -10.18 0.34 4.69
N THR A 8 -10.59 -0.91 4.81
CA THR A 8 -11.93 -1.27 5.31
C THR A 8 -11.87 -2.56 6.15
N PRO A 9 -12.44 -2.56 7.36
CA PRO A 9 -13.06 -1.42 8.05
C PRO A 9 -12.04 -0.35 8.46
N ALA A 10 -12.52 0.88 8.70
CA ALA A 10 -11.67 1.97 9.21
C ALA A 10 -11.34 1.83 10.71
N SER A 11 -11.95 0.86 11.39
CA SER A 11 -11.70 0.51 12.79
C SER A 11 -11.74 -1.01 12.93
N ALA A 12 -10.75 -1.58 13.62
CA ALA A 12 -10.59 -3.02 13.78
C ALA A 12 -9.91 -3.33 15.12
N LYS A 13 -10.22 -4.47 15.75
CA LYS A 13 -9.48 -4.98 16.91
C LYS A 13 -8.44 -6.03 16.46
N PRO A 14 -7.44 -6.37 17.29
CA PRO A 14 -6.55 -7.48 16.98
C PRO A 14 -7.31 -8.77 16.65
N GLY A 15 -6.92 -9.42 15.55
CA GLY A 15 -7.57 -10.61 14.98
C GLY A 15 -8.72 -10.32 14.02
N ASP A 16 -9.18 -9.07 13.88
CA ASP A 16 -10.10 -8.70 12.79
C ASP A 16 -9.36 -8.61 11.46
N THR A 17 -10.04 -9.02 10.38
CA THR A 17 -9.54 -8.88 9.02
C THR A 17 -9.79 -7.47 8.48
N VAL A 18 -8.74 -6.86 7.95
CA VAL A 18 -8.75 -5.56 7.27
C VAL A 18 -8.40 -5.74 5.80
N THR A 19 -9.19 -5.13 4.92
CA THR A 19 -8.94 -5.07 3.48
C THR A 19 -8.27 -3.75 3.11
N VAL A 20 -7.18 -3.82 2.35
CA VAL A 20 -6.57 -2.69 1.63
C VAL A 20 -6.79 -2.92 0.14
N SER A 21 -7.40 -1.96 -0.55
CA SER A 21 -7.69 -2.13 -1.98
C SER A 21 -7.65 -0.83 -2.76
N ALA A 22 -7.26 -0.91 -4.02
CA ALA A 22 -7.37 0.19 -4.98
C ALA A 22 -8.04 -0.29 -6.27
N PRO A 23 -8.86 0.56 -6.91
CA PRO A 23 -9.36 0.29 -8.26
C PRO A 23 -8.24 0.44 -9.30
N ASP A 24 -8.52 0.05 -10.54
CA ASP A 24 -7.63 0.33 -11.67
C ASP A 24 -7.49 1.83 -11.90
N ALA A 25 -6.27 2.28 -12.23
CA ALA A 25 -6.04 3.65 -12.63
C ALA A 25 -6.60 3.92 -14.03
N THR A 26 -7.14 5.13 -14.22
CA THR A 26 -7.67 5.57 -15.53
C THR A 26 -6.59 6.09 -16.48
N CYS A 27 -5.36 6.29 -16.01
CA CYS A 27 -4.26 6.89 -16.77
C CYS A 27 -3.32 5.87 -17.45
N ASN A 28 -3.69 4.58 -17.49
CA ASN A 28 -2.90 3.50 -18.10
C ASN A 28 -1.42 3.45 -17.64
N PRO A 29 -1.15 3.15 -16.36
CA PRO A 29 0.19 3.23 -15.78
C PRO A 29 1.15 2.12 -16.24
N ARG A 30 0.64 0.99 -16.72
CA ARG A 30 1.43 -0.15 -17.25
C ARG A 30 2.49 -0.68 -16.26
N TYR A 31 2.07 -0.98 -15.03
CA TYR A 31 2.96 -1.55 -14.01
C TYR A 31 3.47 -2.95 -14.36
N GLY A 32 2.88 -3.60 -15.36
CA GLY A 32 3.14 -4.91 -15.94
C GLY A 32 2.51 -6.09 -15.20
N ALA A 33 2.52 -7.27 -15.81
CA ALA A 33 1.81 -8.47 -15.33
C ALA A 33 2.22 -8.98 -13.92
N ASN A 34 3.49 -8.83 -13.53
CA ASN A 34 4.01 -9.23 -12.21
C ASN A 34 4.16 -8.05 -11.23
N ALA A 35 3.33 -7.00 -11.37
CA ALA A 35 3.40 -5.87 -10.46
C ALA A 35 3.03 -6.29 -9.04
N LYS A 36 3.64 -5.61 -8.07
CA LYS A 36 3.40 -5.85 -6.64
C LYS A 36 3.16 -4.52 -5.95
N VAL A 37 2.40 -4.57 -4.87
CA VAL A 37 2.22 -3.47 -3.93
C VAL A 37 2.87 -3.86 -2.59
N ALA A 38 3.66 -2.95 -2.03
CA ALA A 38 4.15 -3.04 -0.67
C ALA A 38 3.12 -2.40 0.27
N VAL A 39 2.62 -3.17 1.22
CA VAL A 39 1.66 -2.72 2.23
C VAL A 39 2.37 -2.74 3.59
N THR A 40 2.34 -1.61 4.28
CA THR A 40 2.93 -1.47 5.62
C THR A 40 1.90 -0.91 6.57
N VAL A 41 1.82 -1.49 7.77
CA VAL A 41 0.98 -0.99 8.87
C VAL A 41 1.87 -0.59 10.03
N THR A 42 1.77 0.67 10.42
CA THR A 42 2.45 1.23 11.60
C THR A 42 1.41 1.53 12.66
N ASP A 43 1.54 0.95 13.84
CA ASP A 43 0.60 1.14 14.94
C ASP A 43 0.76 2.51 15.64
N SER A 44 -0.06 2.76 16.65
CA SER A 44 -0.06 4.03 17.40
C SER A 44 1.21 4.25 18.24
N ALA A 45 1.99 3.20 18.50
CA ALA A 45 3.29 3.29 19.16
C ALA A 45 4.43 3.61 18.17
N GLY A 46 4.12 3.68 16.86
CA GLY A 46 5.09 3.88 15.81
C GLY A 46 5.82 2.58 15.39
N ALA A 47 5.35 1.41 15.85
CA ALA A 47 5.93 0.13 15.48
C ALA A 47 5.34 -0.35 14.15
N VAL A 48 6.21 -0.82 13.25
CA VAL A 48 5.76 -1.53 12.05
C VAL A 48 5.30 -2.92 12.47
N VAL A 49 3.99 -3.16 12.39
CA VAL A 49 3.35 -4.42 12.79
C VAL A 49 3.06 -5.33 11.60
N LEU A 50 3.09 -4.79 10.38
CA LEU A 50 2.95 -5.53 9.13
C LEU A 50 3.82 -4.89 8.04
N GLU A 51 4.53 -5.71 7.28
CA GLU A 51 5.20 -5.32 6.04
C GLU A 51 5.14 -6.48 5.05
N GLU A 52 4.31 -6.36 4.00
CA GLU A 52 4.09 -7.43 3.04
C GLU A 52 4.04 -6.95 1.59
N LEU A 53 4.32 -7.88 0.66
CA LEU A 53 4.17 -7.68 -0.77
C LEU A 53 2.95 -8.45 -1.27
N ALA A 54 2.00 -7.75 -1.89
CA ALA A 54 0.80 -8.34 -2.47
C ALA A 54 0.78 -8.19 -4.01
N PRO A 55 0.07 -9.07 -4.73
CA PRO A 55 -0.14 -8.93 -6.17
C PRO A 55 -0.87 -7.62 -6.52
N MET A 56 -0.42 -6.97 -7.58
CA MET A 56 -1.05 -5.78 -8.16
C MET A 56 -1.15 -5.99 -9.68
N ASN A 57 -2.25 -5.55 -10.29
CA ASN A 57 -2.39 -5.68 -11.74
C ASN A 57 -1.63 -4.58 -12.51
N ASP A 58 -1.60 -4.70 -13.83
CA ASP A 58 -0.93 -3.76 -14.74
C ASP A 58 -1.46 -2.32 -14.63
N ALA A 59 -2.74 -2.15 -14.26
CA ALA A 59 -3.40 -0.86 -14.08
C ALA A 59 -3.27 -0.30 -12.65
N GLY A 60 -2.61 -1.00 -11.74
CA GLY A 60 -2.40 -0.57 -10.35
C GLY A 60 -3.52 -0.98 -9.39
N GLY A 61 -4.54 -1.69 -9.86
CA GLY A 61 -5.57 -2.26 -9.03
C GLY A 61 -5.05 -3.42 -8.19
N PHE A 62 -5.47 -3.48 -6.94
CA PHE A 62 -5.13 -4.56 -6.02
C PHE A 62 -6.20 -4.75 -4.94
N ARG A 63 -6.18 -5.93 -4.32
CA ARG A 63 -6.90 -6.23 -3.09
C ARG A 63 -5.99 -7.09 -2.22
N PHE A 64 -5.80 -6.66 -0.98
CA PHE A 64 -4.97 -7.33 0.01
C PHE A 64 -5.73 -7.37 1.34
N GLU A 65 -5.68 -8.49 2.03
CA GLU A 65 -6.34 -8.70 3.31
C GLU A 65 -5.30 -9.14 4.33
N PHE A 66 -5.36 -8.56 5.53
CA PHE A 66 -4.51 -8.95 6.65
C PHE A 66 -5.32 -8.95 7.94
N ASP A 67 -4.94 -9.79 8.88
CA ASP A 67 -5.51 -9.76 10.23
C ASP A 67 -4.67 -8.83 11.10
N VAL A 68 -5.33 -7.97 11.90
CA VAL A 68 -4.63 -7.05 12.80
C VAL A 68 -3.81 -7.86 13.82
N PRO A 69 -2.48 -7.71 13.88
CA PRO A 69 -1.65 -8.51 14.78
C PRO A 69 -2.03 -8.36 16.26
N ALA A 70 -2.03 -9.46 17.01
CA ALA A 70 -2.38 -9.50 18.44
C ALA A 70 -1.62 -8.50 19.32
N ALA A 71 -0.37 -8.19 18.95
CA ALA A 71 0.51 -7.29 19.70
C ALA A 71 0.38 -5.80 19.31
N SER A 72 -0.51 -5.46 18.38
CA SER A 72 -0.66 -4.08 17.88
C SER A 72 -1.14 -3.13 18.99
N ALA A 73 -0.51 -1.96 19.11
CA ALA A 73 -0.95 -0.93 20.04
C ALA A 73 -2.32 -0.35 19.61
N ALA A 74 -3.24 -0.21 20.57
CA ALA A 74 -4.52 0.45 20.34
C ALA A 74 -4.33 1.95 20.04
N GLY A 75 -5.12 2.50 19.13
CA GLY A 75 -5.07 3.91 18.72
C GLY A 75 -5.03 4.09 17.20
N ALA A 76 -4.65 5.28 16.76
CA ALA A 76 -4.51 5.59 15.34
C ALA A 76 -3.27 4.89 14.77
N ALA A 77 -3.52 3.96 13.84
CA ALA A 77 -2.51 3.32 13.01
C ALA A 77 -2.52 3.92 11.62
N VAL A 78 -1.37 3.83 10.94
CA VAL A 78 -1.17 4.29 9.58
C VAL A 78 -0.95 3.07 8.69
N VAL A 79 -1.77 2.95 7.66
CA VAL A 79 -1.56 2.01 6.56
C VAL A 79 -0.93 2.77 5.41
N THR A 80 0.06 2.17 4.76
CA THR A 80 0.61 2.65 3.50
C THR A 80 0.54 1.53 2.47
N ALA A 81 0.27 1.88 1.21
CA ALA A 81 0.28 0.95 0.10
C ALA A 81 0.91 1.64 -1.12
N MET A 82 2.02 1.09 -1.61
CA MET A 82 2.81 1.66 -2.71
C MET A 82 3.30 0.58 -3.66
N PRO A 83 3.28 0.78 -4.98
CA PRO A 83 3.91 -0.13 -5.93
C PRO A 83 5.36 -0.40 -5.58
N HIS A 84 5.75 -1.66 -5.68
CA HIS A 84 7.09 -2.12 -5.35
C HIS A 84 7.95 -2.23 -6.61
N GLY A 85 9.21 -1.78 -6.52
CA GLY A 85 10.20 -1.96 -7.59
C GLY A 85 9.93 -1.14 -8.85
N VAL A 86 9.14 -0.07 -8.75
CA VAL A 86 8.85 0.84 -9.86
C VAL A 86 9.15 2.28 -9.45
N ASP A 87 9.61 3.09 -10.41
CA ASP A 87 9.59 4.53 -10.23
C ASP A 87 8.14 5.03 -10.36
N TRP A 88 7.54 5.31 -9.21
CA TRP A 88 6.19 5.84 -9.04
C TRP A 88 6.01 7.23 -9.65
N CYS A 89 7.11 7.93 -9.95
CA CYS A 89 7.11 9.37 -10.17
C CYS A 89 7.24 9.78 -11.64
N ASP A 90 7.29 8.81 -12.56
CA ASP A 90 7.21 9.05 -13.98
C ASP A 90 5.86 8.55 -14.54
N ASP A 91 4.81 9.36 -14.36
CA ASP A 91 3.46 9.15 -14.92
C ASP A 91 3.41 9.21 -16.48
N THR A 92 4.55 9.12 -17.20
CA THR A 92 4.62 9.24 -18.68
C THR A 92 4.09 8.02 -19.45
N GLY A 93 3.60 6.97 -18.77
CA GLY A 93 3.07 5.76 -19.41
C GLY A 93 4.15 4.88 -20.05
N ARG A 94 5.42 5.05 -19.62
CA ARG A 94 6.53 4.15 -19.94
C ARG A 94 6.66 3.07 -18.86
N ASN A 95 7.21 1.91 -19.23
CA ASN A 95 7.42 0.82 -18.29
C ASN A 95 8.54 1.21 -17.30
N ASN A 96 8.17 1.68 -16.12
CA ASN A 96 9.09 2.20 -15.09
C ASN A 96 9.68 1.12 -14.18
N ARG A 97 9.67 -0.15 -14.63
CA ARG A 97 10.32 -1.24 -13.90
C ARG A 97 11.82 -1.06 -13.98
N LEU A 98 12.42 -0.69 -12.87
CA LEU A 98 13.86 -0.62 -12.73
C LEU A 98 14.42 -2.04 -12.53
N ALA A 99 15.63 -2.27 -13.02
CA ALA A 99 16.32 -3.56 -12.88
C ALA A 99 16.72 -3.87 -11.43
N ARG A 100 16.72 -2.87 -10.53
CA ARG A 100 17.02 -3.01 -9.10
C ARG A 100 16.13 -2.12 -8.25
N SER A 101 15.64 -2.68 -7.14
CA SER A 101 14.96 -1.96 -6.07
C SER A 101 16.00 -1.23 -5.21
N GLY A 102 16.22 0.07 -5.44
CA GLY A 102 17.18 0.85 -4.66
C GLY A 102 17.49 2.24 -5.20
N ASP A 103 17.39 2.43 -6.52
CA ASP A 103 17.65 3.72 -7.19
C ASP A 103 16.34 4.52 -7.41
N PHE A 104 15.52 4.65 -6.36
CA PHE A 104 14.26 5.38 -6.45
C PHE A 104 14.49 6.87 -6.14
N ASP A 105 14.31 7.76 -7.13
CA ASP A 105 14.11 9.19 -6.86
C ASP A 105 12.60 9.49 -6.82
N ARG A 106 12.05 9.60 -5.61
CA ARG A 106 10.61 9.84 -5.40
C ARG A 106 10.24 11.28 -5.81
N ALA A 107 9.88 11.54 -7.06
CA ALA A 107 9.37 12.84 -7.51
C ALA A 107 7.93 13.21 -7.05
N SER A 108 7.23 12.34 -6.30
CA SER A 108 6.11 12.73 -5.42
C SER A 108 6.44 12.38 -3.97
N CYS A 109 6.70 13.40 -3.15
CA CYS A 109 7.27 13.26 -1.80
C CYS A 109 6.27 12.75 -0.74
N ALA A 110 4.98 12.67 -1.06
CA ALA A 110 3.94 12.31 -0.11
C ALA A 110 3.62 10.81 -0.21
N MET A 111 4.09 10.04 0.77
CA MET A 111 3.66 8.66 0.94
C MET A 111 2.14 8.64 1.18
N PRO A 112 1.35 7.90 0.39
CA PRO A 112 -0.09 7.86 0.57
C PRO A 112 -0.40 7.08 1.85
N MET A 113 -1.04 7.76 2.79
CA MET A 113 -1.37 7.24 4.12
C MET A 113 -2.89 7.14 4.28
N GLN A 114 -3.37 5.99 4.75
CA GLN A 114 -4.74 5.80 5.20
C GLN A 114 -4.75 5.47 6.67
N MET A 115 -5.75 5.98 7.39
CA MET A 115 -5.89 5.72 8.82
C MET A 115 -6.69 4.44 9.08
N LEU A 116 -6.22 3.69 10.07
CA LEU A 116 -6.93 2.56 10.68
C LEU A 116 -6.97 2.81 12.19
N THR A 117 -8.16 2.75 12.80
CA THR A 117 -8.27 2.80 14.26
C THR A 117 -8.16 1.38 14.83
N ILE A 118 -7.09 1.09 15.55
CA ILE A 118 -6.95 -0.18 16.28
C ILE A 118 -7.65 -0.06 17.63
N THR A 119 -8.70 -0.83 17.84
CA THR A 119 -9.46 -0.88 19.10
C THR A 119 -9.00 -2.04 19.98
N LYS A 120 -9.37 -2.02 21.26
CA LYS A 120 -9.18 -3.17 22.17
C LYS A 120 -10.25 -4.24 21.97
#